data_AF-A0A2N9FTQ4-F1
#
_entry.id   AF-A0A2N9FTQ4-F1
#
_cell.length_a   1.000
_cell.length_b   1.000
_cell.length_c   1.000
_cell.angle_alpha   90.00
_cell.angle_beta   90.00
_cell.angle_gamma   90.00
#
_symmetry.space_group_name_H-M   'P 1'
#
loop_
_entity.id
_entity.type
_entity.pdbx_description
1 polymer ?
#
loop_
_entity_poly.entity_id
_entity_poly.type
_entity_poly.pdbx_seq_one_letter_code
_entity_poly.pdbx_strand_id
1 'polypeptide(L)'
;MASLSYLMICVLVSLLNPISCYGQSKAEAEHKALFVFGDSLFDAGNNKYLKNVSVAALSWPYGETFFKHPTGRFSDGRLVPDFIAQFAQLPILPPYLQTIAHHFIRPKNKIAHHFTDGANFASAGAGVLAETNPAVISLPEQLSYFKNVVKSVRQNLGDVEAKKVLMRAVYLFSIGGNDYFSFHSRNPNATQSDRRQYVEMVIGNLTSVLNEIYGLGGRKFALQNVGPVGCTPSSIAKSHQHGECVEELSALSRLHNRDLTNVLENLESKLQGFKYSIFDYYNELRDRVKNPSQYGRL
;
A
#
# COMPACT_ATOMS: atom_id res chain seq x y z
N MET A 1 -53.85 -44.23 44.29
CA MET A 1 -53.62 -42.79 44.07
C MET A 1 -52.12 -42.52 43.86
N ALA A 2 -51.57 -42.94 42.73
CA ALA A 2 -50.16 -42.76 42.40
C ALA A 2 -50.00 -42.86 40.88
N SER A 3 -50.46 -41.83 40.16
CA SER A 3 -50.34 -41.84 38.68
C SER A 3 -50.33 -40.44 38.04
N LEU A 4 -50.69 -39.37 38.75
CA LEU A 4 -50.54 -38.00 38.23
C LEU A 4 -49.29 -37.26 38.76
N SER A 5 -48.78 -37.63 39.93
CA SER A 5 -47.67 -36.91 40.58
C SER A 5 -46.32 -37.15 39.91
N TYR A 6 -46.11 -38.32 39.29
CA TYR A 6 -44.85 -38.64 38.62
C TYR A 6 -44.72 -37.99 37.24
N LEU A 7 -45.85 -37.81 36.52
CA LEU A 7 -45.85 -37.21 35.20
C LEU A 7 -45.57 -35.69 35.27
N MET A 8 -46.00 -35.03 36.35
CA MET A 8 -45.75 -33.59 36.55
C MET A 8 -44.29 -33.27 36.90
N ILE A 9 -43.57 -34.19 37.55
CA ILE A 9 -42.16 -33.97 37.92
C ILE A 9 -41.24 -34.14 36.70
N CYS A 10 -41.54 -35.07 35.79
CA CYS A 10 -40.75 -35.25 34.56
C CYS A 10 -40.89 -34.08 33.56
N VAL A 11 -42.01 -33.37 33.55
CA VAL A 11 -42.24 -32.21 32.66
C VAL A 11 -41.62 -30.91 33.22
N LEU A 12 -41.43 -30.81 34.53
CA LEU A 12 -40.78 -29.64 35.15
C LEU A 12 -39.25 -29.69 35.12
N VAL A 13 -38.64 -30.89 35.06
CA VAL A 13 -37.17 -31.02 34.97
C VAL A 13 -36.65 -30.81 33.54
N SER A 14 -37.48 -30.98 32.50
CA SER A 14 -37.11 -30.69 31.12
C SER A 14 -37.16 -29.20 30.75
N LEU A 15 -37.70 -28.34 31.62
CA LEU A 15 -37.78 -26.88 31.42
C LEU A 15 -36.68 -26.07 32.14
N LEU A 16 -35.73 -26.73 32.80
CA LEU A 16 -34.61 -26.08 33.52
C LEU A 16 -33.23 -26.25 32.87
N ASN A 17 -33.17 -26.65 31.60
CA ASN A 17 -31.95 -26.57 30.81
C ASN A 17 -32.10 -25.48 29.74
N PRO A 18 -31.84 -24.20 30.05
CA PRO A 18 -31.23 -23.36 29.04
C PRO A 18 -29.83 -23.93 28.86
N ILE A 19 -29.67 -24.87 27.93
CA ILE A 19 -28.40 -25.01 27.22
C ILE A 19 -28.26 -23.68 26.48
N SER A 20 -27.76 -22.69 27.21
CA SER A 20 -27.28 -21.44 26.69
C SER A 20 -26.00 -21.82 25.94
N CYS A 21 -26.18 -22.35 24.73
CA CYS A 21 -25.18 -22.28 23.69
C CYS A 21 -25.08 -20.81 23.25
N TYR A 22 -24.71 -19.92 24.17
CA TYR A 22 -23.86 -18.79 23.84
C TYR A 22 -22.44 -19.31 23.63
N GLY A 23 -22.30 -20.25 22.69
CA GLY A 23 -21.12 -20.34 21.86
C GLY A 23 -21.14 -19.13 20.95
N GLN A 24 -20.97 -17.94 21.53
CA GLN A 24 -20.41 -16.84 20.79
C GLN A 24 -18.97 -17.29 20.53
N SER A 25 -18.77 -18.10 19.49
CA SER A 25 -17.50 -18.02 18.80
C SER A 25 -17.42 -16.54 18.45
N LYS A 26 -16.61 -15.80 19.21
CA LYS A 26 -15.89 -14.70 18.61
C LYS A 26 -15.31 -15.36 17.37
N ALA A 27 -15.87 -15.08 16.19
CA ALA A 27 -15.18 -15.35 14.95
C ALA A 27 -13.78 -14.84 15.22
N GLU A 28 -12.84 -15.78 15.35
CA GLU A 28 -11.46 -15.47 15.71
C GLU A 28 -11.08 -14.36 14.76
N ALA A 29 -10.85 -13.14 15.31
CA ALA A 29 -10.85 -11.94 14.50
C ALA A 29 -9.86 -12.17 13.37
N GLU A 30 -10.37 -12.35 12.14
CA GLU A 30 -9.56 -12.98 11.10
C GLU A 30 -8.33 -12.10 10.87
N HIS A 31 -7.15 -12.70 11.06
CA HIS A 31 -5.88 -12.00 10.97
C HIS A 31 -5.77 -11.23 9.64
N LYS A 32 -5.50 -9.92 9.73
CA LYS A 32 -5.35 -9.03 8.58
C LYS A 32 -3.87 -8.79 8.32
N ALA A 33 -3.51 -8.60 7.06
CA ALA A 33 -2.15 -8.21 6.67
C ALA A 33 -2.22 -7.08 5.65
N LEU A 34 -1.26 -6.16 5.71
CA LEU A 34 -1.15 -5.04 4.79
C LEU A 34 0.27 -4.99 4.20
N PHE A 35 0.40 -5.17 2.89
CA PHE A 35 1.66 -5.05 2.17
C PHE A 35 1.64 -3.77 1.35
N VAL A 36 2.61 -2.88 1.57
CA VAL A 36 2.63 -1.54 0.99
C VAL A 36 3.76 -1.43 -0.01
N PHE A 37 3.43 -0.99 -1.22
CA PHE A 37 4.33 -0.75 -2.33
C PHE A 37 4.16 0.69 -2.78
N GLY A 38 5.23 1.31 -3.27
CA GLY A 38 5.12 2.66 -3.79
C GLY A 38 6.35 3.51 -3.72
N ASP A 39 6.11 4.81 -3.77
CA ASP A 39 7.12 5.85 -3.73
C ASP A 39 7.11 6.63 -2.40
N SER A 40 7.56 7.89 -2.43
CA SER A 40 7.67 8.77 -1.27
C SER A 40 6.34 9.02 -0.55
N LEU A 41 5.21 8.90 -1.24
CA LEU A 41 3.90 9.08 -0.61
C LEU A 41 3.64 7.99 0.44
N PHE A 42 4.17 6.78 0.24
CA PHE A 42 3.96 5.62 1.11
C PHE A 42 5.25 5.12 1.80
N ASP A 43 6.42 5.71 1.55
CA ASP A 43 7.71 5.28 2.14
C ASP A 43 7.78 5.51 3.65
N ALA A 44 7.77 4.41 4.42
CA ALA A 44 7.89 4.43 5.88
C ALA A 44 9.28 4.84 6.41
N GLY A 45 10.26 5.02 5.53
CA GLY A 45 11.67 5.31 5.85
C GLY A 45 12.67 4.28 5.32
N ASN A 46 12.33 3.50 4.28
CA ASN A 46 13.25 2.52 3.67
C ASN A 46 14.50 3.22 3.12
N ASN A 47 14.36 4.42 2.56
CA ASN A 47 15.48 5.17 1.99
C ASN A 47 16.58 5.48 3.02
N LYS A 48 16.28 5.49 4.32
CA LYS A 48 17.27 5.65 5.41
C LYS A 48 18.37 4.59 5.40
N TYR A 49 18.06 3.41 4.85
CA TYR A 49 18.96 2.24 4.87
C TYR A 49 19.76 2.09 3.57
N LEU A 50 19.57 2.98 2.59
CA LEU A 50 20.28 2.94 1.31
C LEU A 50 21.64 3.64 1.42
N LYS A 51 22.70 2.98 0.94
CA LYS A 51 24.03 3.56 0.84
C LYS A 51 24.06 4.45 -0.40
N ASN A 52 24.39 5.72 -0.27
CA ASN A 52 24.52 6.72 -1.35
C ASN A 52 23.24 7.46 -1.77
N VAL A 53 22.20 7.49 -0.92
CA VAL A 53 21.04 8.35 -1.13
C VAL A 53 21.01 9.43 -0.05
N SER A 54 21.01 10.70 -0.45
CA SER A 54 20.71 11.79 0.48
C SER A 54 19.20 11.85 0.70
N VAL A 55 18.76 11.64 1.94
CA VAL A 55 17.35 11.59 2.31
C VAL A 55 16.97 12.87 3.04
N ALA A 56 16.36 13.81 2.34
CA ALA A 56 15.88 15.07 2.92
C ALA A 56 14.97 14.84 4.14
N ALA A 57 14.19 13.75 4.12
CA ALA A 57 13.30 13.32 5.19
C ALA A 57 13.98 12.87 6.49
N LEU A 58 15.32 12.99 6.59
CA LEU A 58 16.10 12.80 7.82
C LEU A 58 16.40 14.12 8.56
N SER A 59 15.80 15.24 8.13
CA SER A 59 15.91 16.55 8.78
C SER A 59 14.52 17.05 9.24
N TRP A 60 14.47 18.11 10.05
CA TRP A 60 13.21 18.80 10.33
C TRP A 60 12.66 19.48 9.05
N PRO A 61 11.32 19.63 8.87
CA PRO A 61 10.23 19.33 9.82
C PRO A 61 9.67 17.89 9.76
N TYR A 62 10.33 16.98 9.05
CA TYR A 62 9.79 15.63 8.87
C TYR A 62 9.60 14.89 10.21
N GLY A 63 8.43 14.27 10.39
CA GLY A 63 8.06 13.54 11.61
C GLY A 63 7.66 14.37 12.84
N GLU A 64 7.63 15.71 12.77
CA GLU A 64 7.30 16.59 13.91
C GLU A 64 5.90 16.42 14.51
N THR A 65 4.87 16.08 13.75
CA THR A 65 3.49 16.07 14.25
C THR A 65 3.20 14.80 15.04
N PHE A 66 3.78 13.66 14.65
CA PHE A 66 3.49 12.35 15.24
C PHE A 66 4.70 11.70 15.93
N PHE A 67 5.83 11.56 15.24
CA PHE A 67 7.00 10.82 15.75
C PHE A 67 7.92 11.66 16.63
N LYS A 68 7.83 12.99 16.54
CA LYS A 68 8.68 13.95 17.25
C LYS A 68 10.18 13.84 16.91
N HIS A 69 10.50 13.24 15.77
CA HIS A 69 11.84 13.19 15.17
C HIS A 69 11.76 12.77 13.70
N PRO A 70 12.75 13.10 12.86
CA PRO A 70 12.81 12.63 11.47
C PRO A 70 12.94 11.11 11.36
N THR A 71 12.02 10.48 10.64
CA THR A 71 12.00 9.03 10.44
C THR A 71 12.43 8.60 9.03
N GLY A 72 12.67 9.54 8.12
CA GLY A 72 12.86 9.27 6.69
C GLY A 72 11.54 9.24 5.88
N ARG A 73 10.40 9.57 6.51
CA ARG A 73 9.09 9.70 5.84
C ARG A 73 8.95 11.08 5.23
N PHE A 74 8.48 11.18 3.99
CA PHE A 74 8.24 12.47 3.30
C PHE A 74 6.91 13.12 3.75
N SER A 75 6.73 13.22 5.06
CA SER A 75 5.60 13.85 5.74
C SER A 75 6.07 14.39 7.08
N ASP A 76 5.37 15.39 7.61
CA ASP A 76 5.55 15.89 8.97
C ASP A 76 5.12 14.85 10.03
N GLY A 77 4.51 13.74 9.63
CA GLY A 77 4.07 12.70 10.55
C GLY A 77 3.71 11.40 9.84
N ARG A 78 2.45 11.00 10.01
CA ARG A 78 1.91 9.74 9.47
C ARG A 78 1.68 9.83 7.96
N LEU A 79 1.69 8.68 7.31
CA LEU A 79 1.36 8.48 5.90
C LEU A 79 0.01 7.78 5.78
N VAL A 80 -0.61 7.82 4.59
CA VAL A 80 -1.88 7.12 4.30
C VAL A 80 -1.85 5.63 4.72
N PRO A 81 -0.79 4.85 4.46
CA PRO A 81 -0.68 3.47 4.94
C PRO A 81 -0.81 3.33 6.46
N ASP A 82 -0.35 4.30 7.25
CA ASP A 82 -0.44 4.24 8.72
C ASP A 82 -1.89 4.39 9.20
N PHE A 83 -2.65 5.29 8.56
CA PHE A 83 -4.07 5.46 8.86
C PHE A 83 -4.87 4.22 8.46
N ILE A 84 -4.55 3.60 7.32
CA ILE A 84 -5.18 2.34 6.88
C ILE A 84 -4.82 1.20 7.84
N ALA A 85 -3.56 1.08 8.26
CA ALA A 85 -3.13 0.09 9.25
C ALA A 85 -3.89 0.27 10.57
N GLN A 86 -3.98 1.51 11.08
CA GLN A 86 -4.73 1.81 12.30
C GLN A 86 -6.21 1.45 12.18
N PHE A 87 -6.87 1.80 11.08
CA PHE A 87 -8.25 1.42 10.82
C PHE A 87 -8.44 -0.10 10.79
N ALA A 88 -7.46 -0.82 10.24
CA ALA A 88 -7.44 -2.28 10.19
C ALA A 88 -7.07 -2.94 11.54
N GLN A 89 -6.74 -2.16 12.58
CA GLN A 89 -6.22 -2.62 13.87
C GLN A 89 -4.86 -3.33 13.75
N LEU A 90 -4.04 -2.89 12.80
CA LEU A 90 -2.65 -3.32 12.62
C LEU A 90 -1.67 -2.31 13.25
N PRO A 91 -0.48 -2.74 13.65
CA PRO A 91 0.59 -1.82 14.03
C PRO A 91 0.98 -0.95 12.82
N ILE A 92 1.59 0.20 13.10
CA ILE A 92 2.28 0.97 12.07
C ILE A 92 3.38 0.09 11.48
N LEU A 93 3.30 -0.15 10.17
CA LEU A 93 4.22 -1.03 9.48
C LEU A 93 5.61 -0.38 9.40
N PRO A 94 6.66 -1.04 9.92
CA PRO A 94 8.02 -0.51 9.81
C PRO A 94 8.51 -0.62 8.34
N PRO A 95 9.54 0.16 7.97
CA PRO A 95 10.28 -0.07 6.74
C PRO A 95 10.78 -1.51 6.66
N TYR A 96 10.60 -2.18 5.52
CA TYR A 96 11.13 -3.52 5.29
C TYR A 96 12.63 -3.60 5.61
N LEU A 97 13.44 -2.64 5.15
CA LEU A 97 14.89 -2.65 5.39
C LEU A 97 15.27 -2.47 6.86
N GLN A 98 14.44 -1.81 7.67
CA GLN A 98 14.64 -1.76 9.12
C GLN A 98 14.58 -3.16 9.72
N THR A 99 13.55 -3.93 9.35
CA THR A 99 13.35 -5.29 9.91
C THR A 99 14.55 -6.20 9.61
N ILE A 100 15.15 -6.05 8.43
CA ILE A 100 16.35 -6.78 8.02
C ILE A 100 17.60 -6.27 8.74
N ALA A 101 17.82 -4.95 8.82
CA ALA A 101 18.98 -4.36 9.48
C ALA A 101 19.06 -4.71 10.98
N HIS A 102 17.91 -4.71 11.67
CA HIS A 102 17.85 -5.07 13.09
C HIS A 102 18.17 -6.56 13.34
N HIS A 103 17.83 -7.45 12.40
CA HIS A 103 18.21 -8.86 12.46
C HIS A 103 19.74 -9.05 12.49
N PHE A 104 20.48 -8.26 11.71
CA PHE A 104 21.95 -8.32 11.67
C PHE A 104 22.62 -7.73 12.92
N ILE A 105 22.05 -6.69 13.53
CA ILE A 105 22.66 -5.97 14.67
C ILE A 105 22.34 -6.65 16.02
N ARG A 106 21.20 -7.31 16.17
CA ARG A 106 20.78 -7.96 17.43
C ARG A 106 20.33 -9.42 17.23
N PRO A 107 21.23 -10.34 16.84
CA PRO A 107 20.89 -11.74 16.58
C PRO A 107 20.37 -12.51 17.83
N LYS A 108 20.60 -11.99 19.05
CA LYS A 108 20.23 -12.66 20.31
C LYS A 108 18.77 -12.44 20.74
N ASN A 109 18.08 -11.44 20.20
CA ASN A 109 16.64 -11.28 20.39
C ASN A 109 15.96 -11.71 19.09
N LYS A 110 15.46 -12.96 19.05
CA LYS A 110 14.58 -13.45 17.98
C LYS A 110 13.24 -12.71 18.00
N ILE A 111 13.23 -11.40 17.79
CA ILE A 111 12.04 -10.75 17.25
C ILE A 111 12.07 -11.08 15.77
N ALA A 112 11.70 -12.32 15.45
CA ALA A 112 11.34 -12.65 14.09
C ALA A 112 10.12 -11.79 13.79
N HIS A 113 10.31 -10.70 13.05
CA HIS A 113 9.19 -10.06 12.40
C HIS A 113 8.64 -11.10 11.44
N HIS A 114 7.58 -11.81 11.84
CA HIS A 114 7.01 -12.91 11.08
C HIS A 114 6.25 -12.42 9.83
N PHE A 115 6.26 -11.10 9.58
CA PHE A 115 5.57 -10.41 8.49
C PHE A 115 4.09 -10.77 8.36
N THR A 116 3.50 -11.31 9.44
CA THR A 116 2.10 -11.70 9.54
C THR A 116 1.19 -10.49 9.42
N ASP A 117 1.58 -9.35 10.00
CA ASP A 117 0.84 -8.08 9.89
C ASP A 117 1.10 -7.36 8.57
N GLY A 118 2.12 -7.80 7.84
CA GLY A 118 2.58 -7.22 6.59
C GLY A 118 3.91 -6.46 6.69
N ALA A 119 4.20 -5.64 5.69
CA ALA A 119 5.45 -4.90 5.55
C ALA A 119 5.28 -3.71 4.60
N ASN A 120 6.13 -2.69 4.75
CA ASN A 120 6.19 -1.55 3.84
C ASN A 120 7.49 -1.58 3.02
N PHE A 121 7.34 -1.76 1.71
CA PHE A 121 8.42 -1.82 0.72
C PHE A 121 8.61 -0.50 -0.04
N ALA A 122 7.71 0.47 0.12
CA ALA A 122 7.75 1.73 -0.62
C ALA A 122 9.06 2.48 -0.39
N SER A 123 9.51 3.22 -1.41
CA SER A 123 10.81 3.90 -1.41
C SER A 123 10.72 5.23 -2.11
N ALA A 124 11.13 6.30 -1.43
CA ALA A 124 11.06 7.64 -2.00
C ALA A 124 11.85 7.77 -3.30
N GLY A 125 11.21 8.36 -4.32
CA GLY A 125 11.76 8.51 -5.66
C GLY A 125 11.62 7.26 -6.55
N ALA A 126 11.04 6.16 -6.05
CA ALA A 126 10.84 4.96 -6.84
C ALA A 126 9.85 5.20 -7.99
N GLY A 127 10.19 4.64 -9.14
CA GLY A 127 9.27 4.46 -10.26
C GLY A 127 8.82 3.01 -10.39
N VAL A 128 7.83 2.81 -11.25
CA VAL A 128 7.50 1.48 -11.77
C VAL A 128 8.69 0.90 -12.52
N LEU A 129 9.40 1.74 -13.28
CA LEU A 129 10.59 1.37 -14.03
C LEU A 129 11.84 1.58 -13.18
N ALA A 130 12.78 0.63 -13.23
CA ALA A 130 14.02 0.72 -12.45
C ALA A 130 14.89 1.90 -12.91
N GLU A 131 14.85 2.23 -14.19
CA GLU A 131 15.59 3.31 -14.83
C GLU A 131 15.09 4.71 -14.42
N THR A 132 13.90 4.79 -13.82
CA THR A 132 13.36 6.06 -13.30
C THR A 132 14.31 6.64 -12.26
N ASN A 133 14.78 5.83 -11.31
CA ASN A 133 15.79 6.21 -10.34
C ASN A 133 16.58 4.98 -9.87
N PRO A 134 17.77 4.72 -10.44
CA PRO A 134 18.56 3.53 -10.09
C PRO A 134 19.14 3.53 -8.67
N ALA A 135 19.05 4.63 -7.94
CA ALA A 135 19.63 4.75 -6.60
C ALA A 135 18.67 4.33 -5.48
N VAL A 136 17.40 4.03 -5.80
CA VAL A 136 16.34 3.73 -4.83
C VAL A 136 15.67 2.40 -5.14
N ILE A 137 14.78 1.92 -4.27
CA ILE A 137 14.16 0.59 -4.41
C ILE A 137 13.00 0.69 -5.40
N SER A 138 13.26 0.34 -6.66
CA SER A 138 12.28 0.32 -7.75
C SER A 138 11.16 -0.70 -7.51
N LEU A 139 10.02 -0.58 -8.20
CA LEU A 139 8.91 -1.53 -8.02
C LEU A 139 9.30 -3.01 -8.22
N PRO A 140 10.15 -3.39 -9.22
CA PRO A 140 10.65 -4.75 -9.34
C PRO A 140 11.46 -5.21 -8.11
N GLU A 141 12.25 -4.33 -7.49
CA GLU A 141 12.97 -4.64 -6.25
C GLU A 141 12.02 -4.77 -5.05
N GLN A 142 11.00 -3.92 -4.96
CA GLN A 142 9.94 -4.05 -3.95
C GLN A 142 9.20 -5.39 -4.06
N LEU A 143 8.93 -5.86 -5.29
CA LEU A 143 8.40 -7.20 -5.53
C LEU A 143 9.36 -8.29 -5.07
N SER A 144 10.67 -8.14 -5.32
CA SER A 144 11.69 -9.08 -4.82
C SER A 144 11.69 -9.17 -3.29
N TYR A 145 11.57 -8.03 -2.60
CA TYR A 145 11.43 -8.01 -1.13
C TYR A 145 10.15 -8.68 -0.66
N PHE A 146 9.04 -8.47 -1.36
CA PHE A 146 7.81 -9.20 -1.07
C PHE A 146 7.95 -10.71 -1.27
N LYS A 147 8.65 -11.17 -2.32
CA LYS A 147 8.95 -12.60 -2.53
C LYS A 147 9.76 -13.19 -1.36
N ASN A 148 10.71 -12.44 -0.80
CA ASN A 148 11.44 -12.84 0.41
C ASN A 148 10.51 -12.93 1.63
N VAL A 149 9.59 -11.98 1.78
CA VAL A 149 8.57 -12.01 2.84
C VAL A 149 7.66 -13.23 2.70
N VAL A 150 7.16 -13.54 1.50
CA VAL A 150 6.36 -14.74 1.24
C VAL A 150 7.10 -16.01 1.68
N LYS A 151 8.39 -16.12 1.35
CA LYS A 151 9.23 -17.25 1.79
C LYS A 151 9.31 -17.32 3.32
N SER A 152 9.53 -16.19 3.99
CA SER A 152 9.61 -16.14 5.45
C SER A 152 8.27 -16.51 6.11
N VAL A 153 7.14 -16.01 5.61
CA VAL A 153 5.80 -16.33 6.12
C VAL A 153 5.52 -17.83 5.97
N ARG A 154 5.84 -18.43 4.81
CA ARG A 154 5.70 -19.89 4.59
C ARG A 154 6.58 -20.71 5.54
N GLN A 155 7.82 -20.29 5.76
CA GLN A 155 8.73 -20.97 6.70
C GLN A 155 8.23 -20.91 8.15
N ASN A 156 7.60 -19.80 8.54
CA ASN A 156 7.15 -19.59 9.91
C ASN A 156 5.79 -20.25 10.21
N LEU A 157 4.85 -20.22 9.25
CA LEU A 157 3.46 -20.66 9.46
C LEU A 157 3.11 -22.00 8.79
N GLY A 158 3.97 -22.48 7.87
CA GLY A 158 3.60 -23.55 6.94
C GLY A 158 2.74 -23.04 5.78
N ASP A 159 2.64 -23.85 4.72
CA ASP A 159 2.04 -23.42 3.45
C ASP A 159 0.54 -23.10 3.53
N VAL A 160 -0.21 -23.88 4.32
CA VAL A 160 -1.67 -23.71 4.45
C VAL A 160 -2.01 -22.36 5.08
N GLU A 161 -1.33 -22.03 6.18
CA GLU A 161 -1.61 -20.81 6.94
C GLU A 161 -1.01 -19.58 6.28
N ALA A 162 0.17 -19.71 5.68
CA ALA A 162 0.74 -18.66 4.83
C ALA A 162 -0.18 -18.32 3.65
N LYS A 163 -0.79 -19.32 3.00
CA LYS A 163 -1.75 -19.09 1.92
C LYS A 163 -2.96 -18.30 2.40
N LYS A 164 -3.51 -18.61 3.59
CA LYS A 164 -4.61 -17.84 4.18
C LYS A 164 -4.22 -16.39 4.43
N VAL A 165 -3.04 -16.14 5.01
CA VAL A 165 -2.53 -14.78 5.25
C VAL A 165 -2.41 -14.00 3.94
N LEU A 166 -1.78 -14.57 2.91
CA LEU A 166 -1.56 -13.89 1.63
C LEU A 166 -2.87 -13.63 0.88
N MET A 167 -3.80 -14.60 0.86
CA MET A 167 -5.12 -14.41 0.24
C MET A 167 -5.96 -13.33 0.96
N ARG A 168 -5.80 -13.20 2.28
CA ARG A 168 -6.53 -12.22 3.09
C ARG A 168 -5.81 -10.87 3.20
N ALA A 169 -4.57 -10.76 2.76
CA ALA A 169 -3.85 -9.50 2.79
C ALA A 169 -4.47 -8.46 1.83
N VAL A 170 -4.22 -7.19 2.13
CA VAL A 170 -4.41 -6.09 1.19
C VAL A 170 -3.05 -5.63 0.67
N TYR A 171 -2.95 -5.45 -0.63
CA TYR A 171 -1.75 -4.98 -1.32
C TYR A 171 -1.98 -3.54 -1.77
N LEU A 172 -1.37 -2.59 -1.08
CA LEU A 172 -1.59 -1.16 -1.24
C LEU A 172 -0.48 -0.53 -2.09
N PHE A 173 -0.84 0.21 -3.13
CA PHE A 173 0.08 0.82 -4.10
C PHE A 173 -0.10 2.33 -4.21
N SER A 174 1.01 3.06 -4.33
CA SER A 174 1.08 4.43 -4.84
C SER A 174 2.39 4.61 -5.61
N ILE A 175 2.34 4.53 -6.93
CA ILE A 175 3.53 4.57 -7.78
C ILE A 175 3.20 5.03 -9.20
N GLY A 176 4.21 5.52 -9.95
CA GLY A 176 4.06 5.97 -11.34
C GLY A 176 4.35 7.45 -11.54
N GLY A 177 4.16 8.29 -10.51
CA GLY A 177 4.38 9.73 -10.60
C GLY A 177 5.84 10.08 -10.95
N ASN A 178 6.80 9.40 -10.32
CA ASN A 178 8.23 9.61 -10.60
C ASN A 178 8.63 9.23 -12.03
N ASP A 179 7.99 8.21 -12.62
CA ASP A 179 8.24 7.82 -14.01
C ASP A 179 7.90 8.98 -14.95
N TYR A 180 6.80 9.70 -14.70
CA TYR A 180 6.41 10.85 -15.53
C TYR A 180 7.24 12.10 -15.29
N PHE A 181 7.63 12.39 -14.05
CA PHE A 181 8.62 13.45 -13.78
C PHE A 181 9.95 13.18 -14.51
N SER A 182 10.45 11.95 -14.41
CA SER A 182 11.68 11.51 -15.05
C SER A 182 11.59 11.59 -16.58
N PHE A 183 10.53 11.02 -17.16
CA PHE A 183 10.31 11.02 -18.61
C PHE A 183 10.21 12.42 -19.18
N HIS A 184 9.39 13.28 -18.58
CA HIS A 184 9.20 14.66 -19.04
C HIS A 184 10.50 15.46 -18.97
N SER A 185 11.28 15.30 -17.89
CA SER A 185 12.56 16.00 -17.75
C SER A 185 13.63 15.51 -18.74
N ARG A 186 13.66 14.22 -19.07
CA ARG A 186 14.66 13.63 -19.98
C ARG A 186 14.26 13.77 -21.45
N ASN A 187 12.98 13.94 -21.74
CA ASN A 187 12.44 13.97 -23.10
C ASN A 187 11.54 15.20 -23.33
N PRO A 188 12.07 16.43 -23.26
CA PRO A 188 11.26 17.66 -23.37
C PRO A 188 10.53 17.77 -24.73
N ASN A 189 11.08 17.16 -25.78
CA ASN A 189 10.50 17.18 -27.13
C ASN A 189 9.70 15.90 -27.47
N ALA A 190 9.33 15.09 -26.47
CA ALA A 190 8.57 13.86 -26.69
C ALA A 190 7.24 14.13 -27.38
N THR A 191 6.99 13.40 -28.47
CA THR A 191 5.73 13.44 -29.20
C THR A 191 4.59 12.83 -28.39
N GLN A 192 3.35 13.04 -28.84
CA GLN A 192 2.18 12.34 -28.28
C GLN A 192 2.33 10.81 -28.34
N SER A 193 2.96 10.29 -29.39
CA SER A 193 3.21 8.84 -29.54
C SER A 193 4.20 8.33 -28.49
N ASP A 194 5.31 9.04 -28.30
CA ASP A 194 6.33 8.67 -27.31
C ASP A 194 5.76 8.66 -25.89
N ARG A 195 4.94 9.67 -25.56
CA ARG A 195 4.23 9.75 -24.28
C ARG A 195 3.30 8.56 -24.06
N ARG A 196 2.54 8.17 -25.09
CA ARG A 196 1.62 7.02 -25.01
C ARG A 196 2.39 5.72 -24.81
N GLN A 197 3.43 5.48 -25.62
CA GLN A 197 4.27 4.29 -25.50
C GLN A 197 4.94 4.21 -24.13
N TYR A 198 5.38 5.34 -23.57
CA TYR A 198 5.94 5.36 -22.23
C TYR A 198 4.91 5.03 -21.15
N VAL A 199 3.68 5.56 -21.25
CA VAL A 199 2.59 5.17 -20.33
C VAL A 199 2.25 3.69 -20.46
N GLU A 200 2.16 3.16 -21.68
CA GLU A 200 1.94 1.72 -21.93
C GLU A 200 3.04 0.85 -21.29
N MET A 201 4.31 1.27 -21.37
CA MET A 201 5.42 0.59 -20.71
C MET A 201 5.30 0.62 -19.19
N VAL A 202 4.98 1.78 -18.60
CA VAL A 202 4.77 1.92 -17.15
C VAL A 202 3.61 1.03 -16.69
N ILE A 203 2.45 1.12 -17.34
CA ILE A 203 1.26 0.33 -17.01
C ILE A 203 1.52 -1.16 -17.21
N GLY A 204 2.19 -1.57 -18.28
CA GLY A 204 2.55 -2.96 -18.54
C GLY A 204 3.45 -3.56 -17.45
N ASN A 205 4.45 -2.82 -16.98
CA ASN A 205 5.33 -3.26 -15.89
C ASN A 205 4.61 -3.32 -14.54
N LEU A 206 3.75 -2.34 -14.24
CA LEU A 206 2.90 -2.39 -13.05
C LEU A 206 1.97 -3.62 -13.10
N THR A 207 1.34 -3.88 -14.24
CA THR A 207 0.48 -5.05 -14.47
C THR A 207 1.23 -6.36 -14.23
N SER A 208 2.48 -6.45 -14.68
CA SER A 208 3.34 -7.63 -14.46
C SER A 208 3.54 -7.89 -12.96
N VAL A 209 3.83 -6.84 -12.18
CA VAL A 209 4.01 -6.94 -10.72
C VAL A 209 2.71 -7.36 -10.02
N LEU A 210 1.55 -6.82 -10.45
CA LEU A 210 0.24 -7.23 -9.91
C LEU A 210 -0.04 -8.72 -10.17
N ASN A 211 0.26 -9.21 -11.37
CA ASN A 211 0.13 -10.63 -11.73
C ASN A 211 1.06 -11.53 -10.91
N GLU A 212 2.31 -11.11 -10.69
CA GLU A 212 3.27 -11.84 -9.85
C GLU A 212 2.75 -11.96 -8.40
N ILE A 213 2.24 -10.87 -7.82
CA ILE A 213 1.65 -10.90 -6.47
C ILE A 213 0.40 -11.79 -6.44
N TYR A 214 -0.43 -11.75 -7.47
CA TYR A 214 -1.58 -12.64 -7.59
C TYR A 214 -1.16 -14.11 -7.65
N GLY A 215 -0.12 -14.44 -8.42
CA GLY A 215 0.47 -15.77 -8.50
C GLY A 215 1.05 -16.27 -7.18
N LEU A 216 1.51 -15.36 -6.32
CA LEU A 216 1.97 -15.67 -4.96
C LEU A 216 0.83 -15.86 -3.95
N GLY A 217 -0.43 -15.65 -4.36
CA GLY A 217 -1.63 -15.84 -3.54
C GLY A 217 -2.38 -14.55 -3.22
N GLY A 218 -1.90 -13.39 -3.65
CA GLY A 218 -2.56 -12.11 -3.40
C GLY A 218 -3.90 -11.98 -4.11
N ARG A 219 -4.89 -11.36 -3.45
CA ARG A 219 -6.25 -11.25 -3.99
C ARG A 219 -6.86 -9.85 -3.93
N LYS A 220 -6.46 -9.00 -2.98
CA LYS A 220 -7.10 -7.69 -2.74
C LYS A 220 -6.10 -6.57 -2.95
N PHE A 221 -6.27 -5.82 -4.03
CA PHE A 221 -5.37 -4.75 -4.44
C PHE A 221 -6.03 -3.39 -4.19
N ALA A 222 -5.32 -2.45 -3.58
CA ALA A 222 -5.77 -1.08 -3.39
C ALA A 222 -4.74 -0.16 -4.03
N LEU A 223 -5.16 0.70 -4.95
CA LEU A 223 -4.26 1.53 -5.72
C LEU A 223 -4.66 2.99 -5.56
N GLN A 224 -3.73 3.81 -5.09
CA GLN A 224 -3.80 5.25 -5.24
C GLN A 224 -3.34 5.58 -6.66
N ASN A 225 -4.22 6.18 -7.47
CA ASN A 225 -3.86 6.57 -8.82
C ASN A 225 -2.86 7.75 -8.82
N VAL A 226 -2.27 8.04 -9.98
CA VAL A 226 -1.29 9.12 -10.08
C VAL A 226 -1.97 10.47 -9.90
N GLY A 227 -1.50 11.26 -8.94
CA GLY A 227 -2.00 12.61 -8.66
C GLY A 227 -1.75 13.60 -9.81
N PRO A 228 -2.18 14.86 -9.67
CA PRO A 228 -1.99 15.90 -10.68
C PRO A 228 -0.53 16.39 -10.70
N VAL A 229 0.39 15.59 -11.22
CA VAL A 229 1.84 15.83 -11.11
C VAL A 229 2.27 17.14 -11.76
N GLY A 230 1.62 17.56 -12.85
CA GLY A 230 1.86 18.86 -13.49
C GLY A 230 1.44 20.07 -12.64
N CYS A 231 0.60 19.87 -11.63
CA CYS A 231 0.14 20.91 -10.71
C CYS A 231 0.88 20.89 -9.36
N THR A 232 1.94 20.10 -9.21
CA THR A 232 2.74 20.16 -7.98
C THR A 232 3.44 21.52 -7.86
N PRO A 233 3.69 22.02 -6.63
CA PRO A 233 4.39 23.29 -6.44
C PRO A 233 5.73 23.35 -7.18
N SER A 234 6.47 22.23 -7.22
CA SER A 234 7.75 22.14 -7.94
C SER A 234 7.59 22.20 -9.45
N SER A 235 6.55 21.59 -10.03
CA SER A 235 6.24 21.70 -11.46
C SER A 235 5.82 23.12 -11.83
N ILE A 236 4.95 23.74 -11.04
CA ILE A 236 4.49 25.12 -11.28
C ILE A 236 5.66 26.11 -11.19
N ALA A 237 6.50 26.00 -10.15
CA ALA A 237 7.64 26.89 -9.94
C ALA A 237 8.72 26.76 -11.04
N LYS A 238 8.85 25.58 -11.64
CA LYS A 238 9.76 25.35 -12.77
C LYS A 238 9.15 25.73 -14.12
N SER A 239 7.83 25.89 -14.19
CA SER A 239 7.16 26.30 -15.41
C SER A 239 7.40 27.77 -15.71
N HIS A 240 7.48 28.12 -16.99
CA HIS A 240 7.43 29.52 -17.43
C HIS A 240 5.98 30.05 -17.56
N GLN A 241 5.00 29.29 -17.07
CA GLN A 241 3.56 29.50 -17.31
C GLN A 241 2.85 30.23 -16.15
N HIS A 242 3.54 31.15 -15.47
CA HIS A 242 2.93 32.12 -14.53
C HIS A 242 1.97 31.52 -13.48
N GLY A 243 2.30 30.36 -12.89
CA GLY A 243 1.49 29.74 -11.85
C GLY A 243 0.54 28.64 -12.35
N GLU A 244 0.52 28.37 -13.66
CA GLU A 244 -0.30 27.30 -14.25
C GLU A 244 0.34 25.91 -14.11
N CYS A 245 -0.50 24.88 -14.17
CA CYS A 245 -0.05 23.50 -14.21
C CYS A 245 0.62 23.18 -15.55
N VAL A 246 1.67 22.37 -15.52
CA VAL A 246 2.30 21.84 -16.74
C VAL A 246 1.37 20.80 -17.37
N GLU A 247 0.80 21.14 -18.52
CA GLU A 247 -0.25 20.35 -19.15
C GLU A 247 0.27 19.02 -19.72
N GLU A 248 1.51 18.98 -20.22
CA GLU A 248 2.11 17.74 -20.72
C GLU A 248 2.24 16.68 -19.62
N LEU A 249 2.66 17.09 -18.42
CA LEU A 249 2.71 16.24 -17.23
C LEU A 249 1.30 15.83 -16.77
N SER A 250 0.36 16.77 -16.79
CA SER A 250 -1.03 16.50 -16.40
C SER A 250 -1.71 15.50 -17.35
N ALA A 251 -1.39 15.56 -18.65
CA ALA A 251 -1.87 14.62 -19.65
C ALA A 251 -1.33 13.20 -19.41
N LEU A 252 -0.06 13.06 -19.02
CA LEU A 252 0.53 11.76 -18.64
C LEU A 252 -0.20 11.13 -17.44
N SER A 253 -0.50 11.92 -16.39
CA SER A 253 -1.29 11.43 -15.24
C SER A 253 -2.68 10.95 -15.64
N ARG A 254 -3.39 11.72 -16.48
CA ARG A 254 -4.75 11.34 -16.92
C ARG A 254 -4.72 10.08 -17.80
N LEU A 255 -3.70 9.96 -18.67
CA LEU A 255 -3.51 8.78 -19.50
C LEU A 255 -3.21 7.54 -18.65
N HIS A 256 -2.30 7.66 -17.68
CA HIS A 256 -2.02 6.60 -16.69
C HIS A 256 -3.29 6.15 -15.98
N ASN A 257 -4.05 7.07 -15.40
CA ASN A 257 -5.19 6.74 -14.55
C ASN A 257 -6.30 6.02 -15.34
N ARG A 258 -6.51 6.42 -16.60
CA ARG A 258 -7.41 5.72 -17.52
C ARG A 258 -6.91 4.30 -17.81
N ASP A 259 -5.65 4.16 -18.21
CA ASP A 259 -5.09 2.87 -18.62
C ASP A 259 -4.95 1.90 -17.44
N LEU A 260 -4.67 2.42 -16.24
CA LEU A 260 -4.70 1.67 -14.98
C LEU A 260 -6.09 1.09 -14.70
N THR A 261 -7.13 1.90 -14.86
CA THR A 261 -8.52 1.45 -14.66
C THR A 261 -8.85 0.31 -15.62
N ASN A 262 -8.57 0.48 -16.92
CA ASN A 262 -8.80 -0.53 -17.94
C ASN A 262 -8.07 -1.85 -17.64
N VAL A 263 -6.81 -1.77 -17.18
CA VAL A 263 -6.03 -2.95 -16.82
C VAL A 263 -6.65 -3.66 -15.61
N LEU A 264 -7.03 -2.94 -14.57
CA LEU A 264 -7.58 -3.54 -13.36
C LEU A 264 -8.93 -4.21 -13.61
N GLU A 265 -9.81 -3.61 -14.41
CA GLU A 265 -11.05 -4.22 -14.89
C GLU A 265 -10.77 -5.52 -15.68
N ASN A 266 -9.79 -5.48 -16.58
CA ASN A 266 -9.37 -6.64 -17.35
C ASN A 266 -8.74 -7.74 -16.45
N LEU A 267 -8.00 -7.40 -15.40
CA LEU A 267 -7.49 -8.37 -14.44
C LEU A 267 -8.62 -9.00 -13.62
N GLU A 268 -9.57 -8.21 -13.11
CA GLU A 268 -10.73 -8.71 -12.36
C GLU A 268 -11.58 -9.68 -13.18
N SER A 269 -11.83 -9.37 -14.46
CA SER A 269 -12.61 -10.24 -15.35
C SER A 269 -11.91 -11.57 -15.68
N LYS A 270 -10.57 -11.63 -15.60
CA LYS A 270 -9.77 -12.81 -15.99
C LYS A 270 -9.28 -13.63 -14.80
N LEU A 271 -9.10 -13.02 -13.65
CA LEU A 271 -8.43 -13.63 -12.50
C LEU A 271 -9.42 -13.90 -11.36
N GLN A 272 -9.70 -15.18 -11.12
CA GLN A 272 -10.66 -15.58 -10.11
C GLN A 272 -10.29 -15.04 -8.70
N GLY A 273 -11.23 -14.29 -8.13
CA GLY A 273 -11.08 -13.73 -6.79
C GLY A 273 -10.12 -12.54 -6.70
N PHE A 274 -9.61 -12.04 -7.83
CA PHE A 274 -8.96 -10.74 -7.89
C PHE A 274 -10.00 -9.66 -7.57
N LYS A 275 -9.68 -8.81 -6.60
CA LYS A 275 -10.48 -7.65 -6.22
C LYS A 275 -9.58 -6.45 -6.21
N TYR A 276 -10.06 -5.33 -6.71
CA TYR A 276 -9.33 -4.09 -6.65
C TYR A 276 -10.17 -2.92 -6.13
N SER A 277 -9.49 -1.86 -5.73
CA SER A 277 -10.07 -0.55 -5.48
C SER A 277 -9.10 0.51 -5.95
N ILE A 278 -9.61 1.60 -6.51
CA ILE A 278 -8.82 2.76 -6.92
C ILE A 278 -9.25 3.93 -6.04
N PHE A 279 -8.29 4.54 -5.33
CA PHE A 279 -8.49 5.85 -4.74
C PHE A 279 -8.14 6.91 -5.79
N ASP A 280 -9.12 7.71 -6.17
CA ASP A 280 -8.97 8.76 -7.19
C ASP A 280 -8.25 9.99 -6.65
N TYR A 281 -6.99 9.80 -6.31
CA TYR A 281 -6.13 10.82 -5.74
C TYR A 281 -5.95 12.03 -6.67
N TYR A 282 -6.00 11.84 -7.98
CA TYR A 282 -5.96 12.94 -8.95
C TYR A 282 -7.07 13.96 -8.70
N ASN A 283 -8.32 13.51 -8.66
CA ASN A 283 -9.45 14.41 -8.50
C ASN A 283 -9.63 14.85 -7.05
N GLU A 284 -9.39 13.98 -6.08
CA GLU A 284 -9.47 14.32 -4.65
C GLU A 284 -8.49 15.43 -4.25
N LEU A 285 -7.24 15.38 -4.75
CA LEU A 285 -6.30 16.45 -4.46
C LEU A 285 -6.70 17.77 -5.14
N ARG A 286 -7.21 17.71 -6.37
CA ARG A 286 -7.70 18.90 -7.07
C ARG A 286 -8.92 19.52 -6.39
N ASP A 287 -9.81 18.70 -5.86
CA ASP A 287 -10.98 19.19 -5.14
C ASP A 287 -10.57 19.91 -3.85
N ARG A 288 -9.64 19.34 -3.08
CA ARG A 288 -9.07 19.98 -1.88
C ARG A 288 -8.42 21.33 -2.18
N VAL A 289 -7.70 21.43 -3.29
CA VAL A 289 -7.06 22.70 -3.71
C VAL A 289 -8.12 23.74 -4.10
N LYS A 290 -9.22 23.33 -4.74
CA LYS A 290 -10.30 24.23 -5.15
C LYS A 290 -11.24 24.61 -4.01
N ASN A 291 -11.47 23.70 -3.08
CA ASN A 291 -12.43 23.81 -1.99
C ASN A 291 -11.76 23.66 -0.61
N PRO A 292 -10.65 24.38 -0.31
CA PRO A 292 -9.84 24.11 0.87
C PRO A 292 -10.66 24.16 2.16
N SER A 293 -11.56 25.15 2.29
CA SER A 293 -12.43 25.33 3.45
C SER A 293 -13.28 24.11 3.86
N GLN A 294 -13.57 23.18 2.95
CA GLN A 294 -14.31 21.95 3.25
C GLN A 294 -13.44 20.89 3.93
N TYR A 295 -12.12 20.97 3.79
CA TYR A 295 -11.15 19.98 4.26
C TYR A 295 -10.29 20.49 5.44
N GLY A 296 -10.59 21.69 5.93
CA GLY A 296 -9.83 22.39 6.96
C GLY A 296 -9.37 23.77 6.47
N ARG A 297 -8.71 24.53 7.34
CA ARG A 297 -7.97 25.73 6.88
C ARG A 297 -6.56 25.28 6.55
N LEU A 298 -6.13 25.54 5.31
CA LEU A 298 -4.70 25.60 4.97
C LEU A 298 -4.08 26.78 5.71
#